data_AF-A0A7U2FGB3-F1
#
_entry.id   AF-A0A7U2FGB3-F1
#
_cell.length_a   1.000
_cell.length_b   1.000
_cell.length_c   1.000
_cell.angle_alpha   90.00
_cell.angle_beta   90.00
_cell.angle_gamma   90.00
#
_symmetry.space_group_name_H-M   'P 1'
#
loop_
_entity.id
_entity.type
_entity.pdbx_description
1 polymer ?
#
loop_
_entity_poly.entity_id
_entity_poly.type
_entity_poly.pdbx_seq_one_letter_code
_entity_poly.pdbx_strand_id
1 'polypeptide(L)'
;MFSRASTAVIFHVPRSTDIHTELLKYKKYRINSANLAASCLEQEQVQQPSSSSKNSQHPITLEQTTVEHFVAYEKCIQKGEISLLSIRDDYGHLLACYWLGSLLHDWRFQDVVVSKILAMLRSKDGHQSQFVRLLTQTGVQLFIGQCGTKSGLFRMTVSAYARFASSHEIDVLALSKYPPDFLRHVLKDLALLRKTQHRDGMVPEEFAIADCSYHNHGFYGPCALRQNGGTPQDGA
;
A
#
# COMPACT_ATOMS: atom_id res chain seq x y z
N MET A 1 9.96 32.53 -21.24
CA MET A 1 9.47 31.34 -20.50
C MET A 1 10.64 30.38 -20.33
N PHE A 2 11.22 30.27 -19.14
CA PHE A 2 12.30 29.32 -18.89
C PHE A 2 11.71 27.93 -18.72
N SER A 3 12.01 27.03 -19.65
CA SER A 3 11.76 25.60 -19.49
C SER A 3 12.54 25.15 -18.25
N ARG A 4 11.84 24.83 -17.15
CA ARG A 4 12.48 24.19 -16.01
C ARG A 4 13.04 22.87 -16.52
N ALA A 5 14.36 22.74 -16.54
CA ALA A 5 15.01 21.48 -16.84
C ALA A 5 14.38 20.41 -15.94
N SER A 6 13.79 19.40 -16.56
CA SER A 6 13.23 18.26 -15.84
C SER A 6 14.39 17.52 -15.18
N THR A 7 14.51 17.67 -13.87
CA THR A 7 15.51 16.95 -13.10
C THR A 7 15.02 15.52 -12.94
N ALA A 8 15.74 14.54 -13.49
CA ALA A 8 15.43 13.13 -13.28
C ALA A 8 16.06 12.65 -11.96
N VAL A 9 15.31 11.92 -11.15
CA VAL A 9 15.84 11.18 -9.99
C VAL A 9 16.16 9.76 -10.43
N ILE A 10 17.32 9.26 -9.97
CA ILE A 10 17.80 7.93 -10.34
C ILE A 10 17.55 6.97 -9.18
N PHE A 11 16.86 5.86 -9.47
CA PHE A 11 16.67 4.76 -8.51
C PHE A 11 17.43 3.51 -8.96
N HIS A 12 18.02 2.81 -8.00
CA HIS A 12 18.60 1.49 -8.15
C HIS A 12 17.75 0.46 -7.39
N VAL A 13 17.20 -0.51 -8.12
CA VAL A 13 16.36 -1.58 -7.56
C VAL A 13 17.05 -2.91 -7.79
N PRO A 14 17.22 -3.77 -6.77
CA PRO A 14 17.86 -5.06 -6.93
C PRO A 14 17.21 -5.89 -8.05
N ARG A 15 18.03 -6.37 -8.99
CA ARG A 15 17.70 -7.54 -9.82
C ARG A 15 17.89 -8.76 -8.91
N SER A 16 17.09 -9.81 -9.12
CA SER A 16 17.04 -11.01 -8.26
C SER A 16 18.43 -11.53 -7.82
N THR A 17 18.47 -12.21 -6.67
CA THR A 17 19.66 -12.54 -5.85
C THR A 17 20.80 -13.32 -6.51
N ASP A 18 20.64 -13.80 -7.75
CA ASP A 18 21.58 -14.73 -8.39
C ASP A 18 22.64 -14.07 -9.31
N ILE A 19 22.87 -12.75 -9.19
CA ILE A 19 23.82 -12.06 -10.07
C ILE A 19 25.05 -11.54 -9.32
N HIS A 20 26.19 -12.20 -9.53
CA HIS A 20 27.47 -11.95 -8.86
C HIS A 20 28.26 -10.71 -9.35
N THR A 21 27.68 -9.84 -10.17
CA THR A 21 28.35 -8.65 -10.72
C THR A 21 27.62 -7.37 -10.29
N GLU A 22 28.31 -6.45 -9.62
CA GLU A 22 27.70 -5.22 -9.07
C GLU A 22 26.97 -4.36 -10.12
N LEU A 23 27.47 -4.32 -11.36
CA LEU A 23 26.84 -3.59 -12.47
C LEU A 23 25.53 -4.23 -12.98
N LEU A 24 25.32 -5.52 -12.71
CA LEU A 24 24.09 -6.23 -13.05
C LEU A 24 23.19 -6.46 -11.83
N LYS A 25 23.68 -6.12 -10.62
CA LYS A 25 22.95 -6.26 -9.36
C LYS A 25 21.72 -5.38 -9.29
N TYR A 26 21.73 -4.21 -9.94
CA TYR A 26 20.61 -3.27 -9.89
C TYR A 26 20.04 -2.96 -11.27
N LYS A 27 18.72 -2.83 -11.35
CA LYS A 27 18.03 -2.18 -12.46
C LYS A 27 17.89 -0.70 -12.14
N LYS A 28 18.36 0.13 -13.06
CA LYS A 28 18.32 1.59 -12.96
C LYS A 28 17.01 2.12 -13.52
N TYR A 29 16.38 3.02 -12.79
CA TYR A 29 15.18 3.75 -13.20
C TYR A 29 15.46 5.25 -13.16
N ARG A 30 14.88 5.99 -14.11
CA ARG A 30 14.94 7.45 -14.19
C ARG A 30 13.54 8.01 -14.16
N ILE A 31 13.16 8.63 -13.05
CA ILE A 31 11.83 9.21 -12.87
C ILE A 31 11.96 10.73 -12.88
N ASN A 32 11.09 11.42 -13.62
CA ASN A 32 11.01 12.87 -13.57
C ASN A 32 10.63 13.32 -12.16
N SER A 33 11.41 14.21 -11.53
CA SER A 33 11.15 14.70 -10.17
C SER A 33 9.75 15.32 -10.02
N ALA A 34 9.19 15.87 -11.11
CA ALA A 34 7.84 16.41 -11.14
C ALA A 34 6.75 15.36 -10.84
N ASN A 35 7.04 14.07 -11.05
CA ASN A 35 6.10 12.98 -10.82
C ASN A 35 6.24 12.38 -9.41
N LEU A 36 7.33 12.66 -8.70
CA LEU A 36 7.59 12.14 -7.36
C LEU A 36 6.85 12.93 -6.30
N ALA A 37 6.55 12.29 -5.17
CA ALA A 37 6.07 12.99 -3.99
C ALA A 37 7.17 13.93 -3.45
N ALA A 38 6.79 15.11 -2.95
CA ALA A 38 7.73 16.09 -2.41
C ALA A 38 8.63 15.51 -1.30
N SER A 39 8.04 14.68 -0.44
CA SER A 39 8.73 13.92 0.62
C SER A 39 9.83 12.98 0.09
N CYS A 40 9.65 12.39 -1.10
CA CYS A 40 10.66 11.56 -1.75
C CYS A 40 11.88 12.40 -2.18
N LEU A 41 11.64 13.65 -2.59
CA LEU A 41 12.68 14.59 -3.02
C LEU A 41 13.45 15.16 -1.81
N GLU A 42 12.77 15.35 -0.67
CA GLU A 42 13.41 15.81 0.57
C GLU A 42 14.42 14.79 1.11
N GLN A 43 14.12 13.48 1.01
CA GLN A 43 15.10 12.44 1.34
C GLN A 43 16.34 12.46 0.46
N GLU A 44 16.18 12.74 -0.83
CA GLU A 44 17.31 12.91 -1.75
C GLU A 44 18.21 14.07 -1.29
N GLN A 45 17.62 15.19 -0.87
CA GLN A 45 18.36 16.37 -0.41
C GLN A 45 19.12 16.11 0.90
N VAL A 46 18.55 15.33 1.83
CA VAL A 46 19.22 14.95 3.09
C VAL A 46 20.39 13.99 2.84
N GLN A 47 20.30 13.14 1.82
CA GLN A 47 21.34 12.17 1.50
C GLN A 47 22.49 12.76 0.65
N GLN A 48 22.34 13.96 0.08
CA GLN A 48 23.42 14.62 -0.65
C GLN A 48 24.32 15.42 0.29
N PRO A 49 25.63 15.09 0.40
CA PRO A 49 26.57 15.92 1.12
C PRO A 49 26.70 17.28 0.42
N SER A 50 26.65 18.38 1.19
CA SER A 50 26.69 19.76 0.70
C SER A 50 27.96 20.15 -0.08
N SER A 51 28.93 19.24 -0.21
CA SER A 51 30.16 19.37 -0.97
C SER A 51 30.18 18.65 -2.33
N SER A 52 29.14 17.90 -2.71
CA SER A 52 29.12 17.19 -3.99
C SER A 52 28.95 18.16 -5.17
N SER A 53 29.84 18.07 -6.16
CA SER A 53 29.77 18.86 -7.39
C SER A 53 28.37 18.77 -8.03
N LYS A 54 27.85 19.90 -8.53
CA LYS A 54 26.48 20.07 -9.06
C LYS A 54 26.04 19.10 -10.18
N ASN A 55 26.89 18.16 -10.61
CA ASN A 55 26.62 17.24 -11.71
C ASN A 55 26.55 15.75 -11.31
N SER A 56 26.83 15.36 -10.07
CA SER A 56 26.73 13.95 -9.65
C SER A 56 25.40 13.68 -8.94
N GLN A 57 24.38 13.29 -9.70
CA GLN A 57 23.15 12.74 -9.12
C GLN A 57 23.45 11.39 -8.48
N HIS A 58 23.44 11.33 -7.16
CA HIS A 58 23.59 10.07 -6.43
C HIS A 58 22.32 9.23 -6.55
N PRO A 59 22.41 7.96 -7.00
CA PRO A 59 21.24 7.10 -7.13
C PRO A 59 20.71 6.69 -5.76
N ILE A 60 19.39 6.72 -5.59
CA ILE A 60 18.69 6.19 -4.41
C ILE A 60 18.58 4.67 -4.57
N THR A 61 19.12 3.91 -3.62
CA THR A 61 19.08 2.44 -3.67
C THR A 61 17.94 1.91 -2.81
N LEU A 62 17.07 1.07 -3.40
CA LEU A 62 15.87 0.52 -2.76
C LEU A 62 16.04 -0.99 -2.53
N GLU A 63 16.80 -1.38 -1.51
CA GLU A 63 17.10 -2.79 -1.21
C GLU A 63 15.87 -3.62 -0.79
N GLN A 64 14.83 -2.96 -0.30
CA GLN A 64 13.64 -3.59 0.29
C GLN A 64 12.51 -3.83 -0.73
N THR A 65 12.80 -3.69 -2.03
CA THR A 65 11.80 -3.86 -3.09
C THR A 65 12.33 -4.66 -4.27
N THR A 66 11.44 -5.08 -5.15
CA THR A 66 11.76 -5.82 -6.36
C THR A 66 11.54 -4.96 -7.59
N VAL A 67 12.16 -5.35 -8.70
CA VAL A 67 11.90 -4.79 -10.03
C VAL A 67 10.41 -4.80 -10.37
N GLU A 68 9.67 -5.83 -9.96
CA GLU A 68 8.24 -5.96 -10.25
C GLU A 68 7.42 -4.88 -9.55
N HIS A 69 7.62 -4.70 -8.24
CA HIS A 69 6.92 -3.66 -7.47
C HIS A 69 7.26 -2.26 -7.96
N PHE A 70 8.52 -2.02 -8.33
CA PHE A 70 8.94 -0.72 -8.84
C PHE A 70 8.38 -0.41 -10.23
N VAL A 71 8.21 -1.43 -11.10
CA VAL A 71 7.51 -1.25 -12.38
C VAL A 71 6.05 -0.87 -12.15
N ALA A 72 5.38 -1.45 -11.15
CA ALA A 72 4.02 -1.06 -10.78
C ALA A 72 3.96 0.41 -10.35
N TYR A 73 4.89 0.84 -9.48
CA TYR A 73 5.02 2.25 -9.09
C TYR A 73 5.26 3.17 -10.29
N GLU A 74 6.23 2.85 -11.15
CA GLU A 74 6.57 3.63 -12.32
C GLU A 74 5.38 3.80 -13.27
N LYS A 75 4.68 2.71 -13.62
CA LYS A 75 3.48 2.76 -14.46
C LYS A 75 2.38 3.60 -13.84
N CYS A 76 2.29 3.59 -12.52
CA CYS A 76 1.29 4.31 -11.76
C CYS A 76 1.53 5.83 -11.82
N ILE A 77 2.78 6.30 -11.83
CA ILE A 77 3.09 7.74 -11.85
C ILE A 77 3.30 8.31 -13.27
N GLN A 78 3.63 7.47 -14.26
CA GLN A 78 3.99 7.92 -15.61
C GLN A 78 2.84 8.57 -16.39
N LYS A 79 1.58 8.27 -16.06
CA LYS A 79 0.42 8.79 -16.80
C LYS A 79 -0.11 10.13 -16.26
N GLY A 80 0.48 10.70 -15.21
CA GLY A 80 -0.12 11.82 -14.46
C GLY A 80 -1.41 11.44 -13.70
N GLU A 81 -2.04 10.33 -14.07
CA GLU A 81 -3.12 9.66 -13.38
C GLU A 81 -2.62 8.37 -12.75
N ILE A 82 -2.78 8.30 -11.44
CA ILE A 82 -2.52 7.09 -10.68
C ILE A 82 -3.63 6.06 -10.99
N SER A 83 -3.29 4.99 -11.70
CA SER A 83 -4.25 3.97 -12.16
C SER A 83 -4.10 2.63 -11.45
N LEU A 84 -5.21 2.16 -10.87
CA LEU A 84 -5.36 0.83 -10.25
C LEU A 84 -5.09 -0.33 -11.21
N LEU A 85 -5.27 -0.12 -12.53
CA LEU A 85 -5.16 -1.19 -13.55
C LEU A 85 -3.71 -1.65 -13.77
N SER A 86 -2.73 -0.87 -13.32
CA SER A 86 -1.32 -1.13 -13.56
C SER A 86 -0.69 -2.12 -12.58
N ILE A 87 -1.38 -2.41 -11.46
CA ILE A 87 -0.89 -3.26 -10.37
C ILE A 87 -1.55 -4.64 -10.48
N ARG A 88 -0.82 -5.72 -10.17
CA ARG A 88 -1.36 -7.09 -10.20
C ARG A 88 -2.45 -7.29 -9.13
N ASP A 89 -3.51 -8.04 -9.45
CA ASP A 89 -4.59 -8.42 -8.54
C ASP A 89 -4.16 -9.58 -7.62
N ASP A 90 -3.17 -9.33 -6.77
CA ASP A 90 -2.64 -10.28 -5.81
C ASP A 90 -2.35 -9.56 -4.50
N TYR A 91 -2.94 -10.02 -3.39
CA TYR A 91 -2.81 -9.33 -2.11
C TYR A 91 -1.36 -9.24 -1.62
N GLY A 92 -0.53 -10.27 -1.88
CA GLY A 92 0.88 -10.25 -1.50
C GLY A 92 1.64 -9.15 -2.25
N HIS A 93 1.46 -9.09 -3.57
CA HIS A 93 2.01 -8.05 -4.42
C HIS A 93 1.50 -6.65 -4.04
N LEU A 94 0.21 -6.50 -3.75
CA LEU A 94 -0.37 -5.23 -3.33
C LEU A 94 0.23 -4.74 -2.01
N LEU A 95 0.36 -5.60 -1.02
CA LEU A 95 1.02 -5.23 0.25
C LEU A 95 2.47 -4.83 0.05
N ALA A 96 3.22 -5.53 -0.81
CA ALA A 96 4.59 -5.13 -1.14
C ALA A 96 4.66 -3.78 -1.86
N CYS A 97 3.71 -3.48 -2.76
CA CYS A 97 3.57 -2.15 -3.37
C CYS A 97 3.21 -1.08 -2.33
N TYR A 98 2.38 -1.39 -1.34
CA TYR A 98 2.08 -0.46 -0.24
C TYR A 98 3.36 -0.09 0.53
N TRP A 99 4.17 -1.09 0.87
CA TRP A 99 5.45 -0.87 1.56
C TRP A 99 6.45 -0.09 0.71
N LEU A 100 6.49 -0.32 -0.61
CA LEU A 100 7.27 0.54 -1.52
C LEU A 100 6.79 1.99 -1.45
N GLY A 101 5.47 2.22 -1.44
CA GLY A 101 4.93 3.57 -1.26
C GLY A 101 5.29 4.19 0.09
N SER A 102 5.41 3.38 1.15
CA SER A 102 5.91 3.82 2.46
C SER A 102 7.38 4.22 2.41
N LEU A 103 8.23 3.38 1.79
CA LEU A 103 9.65 3.61 1.58
C LEU A 103 9.92 4.89 0.77
N LEU A 104 9.08 5.17 -0.23
CA LEU A 104 9.16 6.37 -1.07
C LEU A 104 8.41 7.57 -0.49
N HIS A 105 7.76 7.42 0.67
CA HIS A 105 6.88 8.42 1.27
C HIS A 105 5.79 8.96 0.33
N ASP A 106 5.32 8.13 -0.61
CA ASP A 106 4.31 8.48 -1.60
C ASP A 106 2.93 8.02 -1.13
N TRP A 107 2.27 8.87 -0.34
CA TRP A 107 0.95 8.59 0.22
C TRP A 107 -0.14 8.44 -0.84
N ARG A 108 0.04 9.04 -2.03
CA ARG A 108 -0.92 8.91 -3.15
C ARG A 108 -0.86 7.52 -3.74
N PHE A 109 0.36 6.99 -3.94
CA PHE A 109 0.55 5.62 -4.38
C PHE A 109 0.02 4.62 -3.34
N GLN A 110 0.33 4.81 -2.06
CA GLN A 110 -0.19 3.98 -0.97
C GLN A 110 -1.71 3.92 -0.97
N ASP A 111 -2.37 5.07 -1.13
CA ASP A 111 -3.82 5.15 -1.14
C ASP A 111 -4.46 4.36 -2.28
N VAL A 112 -3.83 4.36 -3.44
CA VAL A 112 -4.33 3.64 -4.61
C VAL A 112 -4.13 2.15 -4.45
N VAL A 113 -2.99 1.73 -3.91
CA VAL A 113 -2.78 0.33 -3.54
C VAL A 113 -3.86 -0.13 -2.55
N VAL A 114 -4.15 0.64 -1.49
CA VAL A 114 -5.18 0.25 -0.52
C VAL A 114 -6.59 0.28 -1.13
N SER A 115 -6.87 1.27 -1.98
CA SER A 115 -8.14 1.32 -2.72
C SER A 115 -8.35 0.07 -3.58
N LYS A 116 -7.27 -0.47 -4.16
CA LYS A 116 -7.28 -1.73 -4.89
C LYS A 116 -7.54 -2.93 -3.97
N ILE A 117 -6.85 -3.01 -2.83
CA ILE A 117 -7.08 -4.05 -1.82
C ILE A 117 -8.54 -4.06 -1.39
N LEU A 118 -9.11 -2.89 -1.08
CA LEU A 118 -10.52 -2.74 -0.69
C LEU A 118 -11.47 -3.17 -1.81
N ALA A 119 -11.19 -2.79 -3.06
CA ALA A 119 -11.99 -3.22 -4.20
C ALA A 119 -12.01 -4.76 -4.33
N MET A 120 -10.87 -5.41 -4.12
CA MET A 120 -10.80 -6.88 -4.09
C MET A 120 -11.56 -7.46 -2.89
N LEU A 121 -11.40 -6.90 -1.68
CA LEU A 121 -12.11 -7.36 -0.49
C LEU A 121 -13.64 -7.27 -0.64
N ARG A 122 -14.14 -6.28 -1.39
CA ARG A 122 -15.57 -6.10 -1.71
C ARG A 122 -16.08 -7.08 -2.78
N SER A 123 -15.21 -7.57 -3.65
CA SER A 123 -15.60 -8.39 -4.80
C SER A 123 -15.92 -9.82 -4.39
N LYS A 124 -16.98 -10.42 -4.96
CA LYS A 124 -17.31 -11.85 -4.71
C LYS A 124 -16.18 -12.79 -5.12
N ASP A 125 -15.45 -12.43 -6.17
CA ASP A 125 -14.33 -13.21 -6.72
C ASP A 125 -12.97 -12.71 -6.21
N GLY A 126 -12.96 -11.91 -5.13
CA GLY A 126 -11.75 -11.28 -4.60
C GLY A 126 -10.79 -12.21 -3.86
N HIS A 127 -11.16 -13.47 -3.63
CA HIS A 127 -10.37 -14.45 -2.88
C HIS A 127 -9.92 -13.95 -1.50
N GLN A 128 -10.83 -13.38 -0.71
CA GLN A 128 -10.53 -12.70 0.58
C GLN A 128 -9.76 -13.57 1.59
N SER A 129 -9.94 -14.89 1.55
CA SER A 129 -9.18 -15.81 2.40
C SER A 129 -7.67 -15.76 2.14
N GLN A 130 -7.23 -15.41 0.91
CA GLN A 130 -5.82 -15.17 0.62
C GLN A 130 -5.28 -13.97 1.40
N PHE A 131 -6.06 -12.90 1.54
CA PHE A 131 -5.68 -11.74 2.35
C PHE A 131 -5.48 -12.15 3.82
N VAL A 132 -6.41 -12.93 4.38
CA VAL A 132 -6.32 -13.42 5.77
C VAL A 132 -5.07 -14.26 5.99
N ARG A 133 -4.72 -15.14 5.05
CA ARG A 133 -3.52 -15.99 5.14
C ARG A 133 -2.21 -15.21 5.16
N LEU A 134 -2.17 -14.01 4.58
CA LEU A 134 -1.01 -13.13 4.64
C LEU A 134 -0.83 -12.49 6.02
N LEU A 135 -1.88 -12.45 6.84
CA LEU A 135 -1.88 -11.91 8.19
C LEU A 135 -1.36 -12.93 9.21
N THR A 136 -0.17 -13.44 8.95
CA THR A 136 0.59 -14.27 9.90
C THR A 136 0.96 -13.46 11.14
N GLN A 137 1.39 -14.14 12.22
CA GLN A 137 1.87 -13.47 13.43
C GLN A 137 2.95 -12.42 13.12
N THR A 138 3.95 -12.79 12.31
CA THR A 138 5.04 -11.90 11.89
C THR A 138 4.52 -10.76 11.02
N GLY A 139 3.61 -11.05 10.09
CA GLY A 139 2.98 -10.03 9.24
C GLY A 139 2.27 -8.96 10.08
N VAL A 140 1.44 -9.38 11.03
CA VAL A 140 0.72 -8.46 11.93
C VAL A 140 1.67 -7.64 12.80
N GLN A 141 2.75 -8.24 13.31
CA GLN A 141 3.77 -7.50 14.05
C GLN A 141 4.42 -6.39 13.20
N LEU A 142 4.74 -6.69 11.95
CA LEU A 142 5.27 -5.70 11.00
C LEU A 142 4.25 -4.58 10.73
N PHE A 143 2.98 -4.93 10.49
CA PHE A 143 1.91 -3.93 10.31
C PHE A 143 1.80 -2.98 11.51
N ILE A 144 1.77 -3.52 12.73
CA ILE A 144 1.68 -2.70 13.94
C ILE A 144 2.93 -1.84 14.10
N GLY A 145 4.11 -2.41 13.87
CA GLY A 145 5.38 -1.68 14.01
C GLY A 145 5.51 -0.52 13.03
N GLN A 146 5.04 -0.68 11.79
CA GLN A 146 5.21 0.33 10.74
C GLN A 146 4.05 1.33 10.66
N CYS A 147 2.81 0.89 10.87
CA CYS A 147 1.64 1.75 10.73
C CYS A 147 1.04 2.21 12.07
N GLY A 148 1.30 1.48 13.15
CA GLY A 148 0.64 1.67 14.44
C GLY A 148 -0.80 1.16 14.48
N THR A 149 -1.26 0.84 15.70
CA THR A 149 -2.60 0.28 15.98
C THR A 149 -3.75 1.26 15.74
N LYS A 150 -3.44 2.55 15.58
CA LYS A 150 -4.43 3.59 15.28
C LYS A 150 -4.61 3.85 13.78
N SER A 151 -3.80 3.24 12.92
CA SER A 151 -3.88 3.49 11.47
C SER A 151 -5.15 2.93 10.85
N GLY A 152 -5.62 3.58 9.78
CA GLY A 152 -6.72 3.07 8.95
C GLY A 152 -6.41 1.68 8.38
N LEU A 153 -5.14 1.43 8.02
CA LEU A 153 -4.71 0.13 7.50
C LEU A 153 -4.85 -0.97 8.54
N PHE A 154 -4.42 -0.71 9.77
CA PHE A 154 -4.60 -1.65 10.87
C PHE A 154 -6.08 -1.98 11.10
N ARG A 155 -6.95 -0.96 11.14
CA ARG A 155 -8.39 -1.16 11.32
C ARG A 155 -9.00 -1.99 10.19
N MET A 156 -8.68 -1.64 8.94
CA MET A 156 -9.11 -2.41 7.76
C MET A 156 -8.68 -3.88 7.85
N THR A 157 -7.42 -4.12 8.23
CA THR A 157 -6.85 -5.45 8.39
C THR A 157 -7.56 -6.25 9.49
N VAL A 158 -7.84 -5.64 10.63
CA VAL A 158 -8.61 -6.26 11.73
C VAL A 158 -10.00 -6.66 11.24
N SER A 159 -10.74 -5.73 10.63
CA SER A 159 -12.10 -6.00 10.18
C SER A 159 -12.13 -7.06 9.07
N ALA A 160 -11.11 -7.08 8.19
CA ALA A 160 -10.98 -8.11 7.16
C ALA A 160 -10.73 -9.49 7.77
N TYR A 161 -9.86 -9.57 8.79
CA TYR A 161 -9.64 -10.81 9.52
C TYR A 161 -10.92 -11.28 10.20
N ALA A 162 -11.57 -10.41 10.98
CA ALA A 162 -12.80 -10.75 11.69
C ALA A 162 -13.93 -11.19 10.73
N ARG A 163 -13.98 -10.60 9.53
CA ARG A 163 -15.03 -10.91 8.56
C ARG A 163 -14.78 -12.18 7.77
N PHE A 164 -13.57 -12.33 7.23
CA PHE A 164 -13.26 -13.33 6.21
C PHE A 164 -12.48 -14.54 6.73
N ALA A 165 -12.01 -14.52 7.97
CA ALA A 165 -11.32 -15.68 8.55
C ALA A 165 -12.28 -16.87 8.67
N SER A 166 -11.79 -18.02 8.23
CA SER A 166 -12.42 -19.33 8.45
C SER A 166 -12.38 -19.72 9.93
N SER A 167 -13.20 -20.70 10.32
CA SER A 167 -13.16 -21.26 11.68
C SER A 167 -11.75 -21.74 12.05
N HIS A 168 -11.03 -22.39 11.13
CA HIS A 168 -9.67 -22.84 11.36
C HIS A 168 -8.69 -21.67 11.62
N GLU A 169 -8.78 -20.59 10.85
CA GLU A 169 -7.92 -19.40 11.06
C GLU A 169 -8.25 -18.72 12.39
N ILE A 170 -9.52 -18.72 12.82
CA ILE A 170 -9.92 -18.21 14.14
C ILE A 170 -9.38 -19.09 15.28
N ASP A 171 -9.40 -20.41 15.13
CA ASP A 171 -8.82 -21.33 16.11
C ASP A 171 -7.31 -21.11 16.22
N VAL A 172 -6.62 -20.95 15.09
CA VAL A 172 -5.20 -20.59 15.05
C VAL A 172 -4.97 -19.25 15.75
N LEU A 173 -5.79 -18.22 15.48
CA LEU A 173 -5.68 -16.91 16.15
C LEU A 173 -5.79 -17.05 17.67
N ALA A 174 -6.76 -17.82 18.16
CA ALA A 174 -7.02 -18.01 19.59
C ALA A 174 -5.89 -18.74 20.32
N LEU A 175 -5.19 -19.65 19.64
CA LEU A 175 -4.11 -20.47 20.20
C LEU A 175 -2.70 -19.91 19.93
N SER A 176 -2.57 -18.92 19.06
CA SER A 176 -1.28 -18.37 18.63
C SER A 176 -0.85 -17.12 19.40
N LYS A 177 0.43 -16.78 19.32
CA LYS A 177 1.05 -15.62 19.99
C LYS A 177 0.93 -14.32 19.18
N TYR A 178 -0.25 -14.03 18.63
CA TYR A 178 -0.49 -12.75 17.95
C TYR A 178 -0.33 -11.57 18.93
N PRO A 179 0.04 -10.37 18.43
CA PRO A 179 0.09 -9.18 19.27
C PRO A 179 -1.23 -8.95 20.04
N PRO A 180 -1.19 -8.67 21.36
CA PRO A 180 -2.39 -8.53 22.17
C PRO A 180 -3.38 -7.49 21.67
N ASP A 181 -2.87 -6.38 21.13
CA ASP A 181 -3.72 -5.34 20.53
C ASP A 181 -4.49 -5.88 19.32
N PHE A 182 -3.83 -6.62 18.42
CA PHE A 182 -4.51 -7.24 17.28
C PHE A 182 -5.59 -8.21 17.74
N LEU A 183 -5.27 -9.12 18.67
CA LEU A 183 -6.22 -10.07 19.24
C LEU A 183 -7.45 -9.36 19.84
N ARG A 184 -7.23 -8.34 20.68
CA ARG A 184 -8.31 -7.57 21.31
C ARG A 184 -9.24 -6.93 20.28
N HIS A 185 -8.67 -6.34 19.24
CA HIS A 185 -9.44 -5.68 18.19
C HIS A 185 -10.20 -6.70 17.33
N VAL A 186 -9.56 -7.81 16.94
CA VAL A 186 -10.20 -8.86 16.14
C VAL A 186 -11.33 -9.55 16.92
N LEU A 187 -11.13 -9.88 18.21
CA LEU A 187 -12.18 -10.51 19.02
C LEU A 187 -13.40 -9.59 19.21
N LYS A 188 -13.16 -8.28 19.36
CA LYS A 188 -14.23 -7.28 19.40
C LYS A 188 -15.02 -7.25 18.09
N ASP A 189 -14.34 -7.17 16.96
CA ASP A 189 -14.98 -7.13 15.64
C ASP A 189 -15.68 -8.47 15.33
N LEU A 190 -15.09 -9.62 15.70
CA LEU A 190 -15.72 -10.94 15.56
C LEU A 190 -17.06 -11.02 16.30
N ALA A 191 -17.13 -10.49 17.52
CA ALA A 191 -18.36 -10.50 18.32
C ALA A 191 -19.48 -9.63 17.70
N LEU A 192 -19.11 -8.58 16.98
CA LEU A 192 -20.04 -7.68 16.29
C LEU A 192 -20.47 -8.25 14.94
N LEU A 193 -19.51 -8.73 14.14
CA LEU A 193 -19.70 -9.14 12.75
C LEU A 193 -20.22 -10.58 12.61
N ARG A 194 -20.02 -11.47 13.59
CA ARG A 194 -20.65 -12.81 13.56
C ARG A 194 -22.17 -12.76 13.72
N LYS A 195 -22.71 -11.72 14.37
CA LYS A 195 -24.17 -11.54 14.43
C LYS A 195 -24.79 -11.23 13.08
N THR A 196 -23.97 -10.79 12.11
CA THR A 196 -24.36 -10.38 10.76
C THR A 196 -23.73 -11.27 9.67
N GLN A 197 -23.16 -12.43 10.02
CA GLN A 197 -22.43 -13.27 9.07
C GLN A 197 -23.34 -13.96 8.02
N HIS A 198 -23.21 -13.46 6.78
CA HIS A 198 -23.12 -14.22 5.51
C HIS A 198 -24.19 -15.27 5.18
N ARG A 199 -25.40 -14.85 4.78
CA ARG A 199 -26.23 -15.69 3.89
C ARG A 199 -26.63 -15.03 2.56
N ASP A 200 -26.31 -13.76 2.39
CA ASP A 200 -27.04 -12.91 1.43
C ASP A 200 -26.19 -12.55 0.20
N GLY A 201 -24.86 -12.76 0.27
CA GLY A 201 -23.93 -12.40 -0.80
C GLY A 201 -23.80 -10.89 -1.04
N MET A 202 -24.17 -10.05 -0.07
CA MET A 202 -24.04 -8.60 -0.12
C MET A 202 -22.62 -8.15 0.26
N VAL A 203 -22.19 -6.98 -0.26
CA VAL A 203 -20.92 -6.33 0.13
C VAL A 203 -20.99 -6.04 1.64
N PRO A 204 -19.97 -6.42 2.43
CA PRO A 204 -20.00 -6.11 3.86
C PRO A 204 -19.99 -4.59 4.09
N GLU A 205 -20.90 -4.10 4.94
CA GLU A 205 -21.08 -2.68 5.23
C GLU A 205 -19.77 -2.02 5.68
N GLU A 206 -18.97 -2.70 6.49
CA GLU A 206 -17.67 -2.22 6.98
C GLU A 206 -16.62 -1.98 5.88
N PHE A 207 -16.84 -2.55 4.70
CA PHE A 207 -16.04 -2.30 3.51
C PHE A 207 -16.78 -1.41 2.51
N ALA A 208 -18.05 -1.07 2.71
CA ALA A 208 -18.79 -0.21 1.80
C ALA A 208 -18.08 1.14 1.60
N ILE A 209 -18.35 1.76 0.47
CA ILE A 209 -17.69 3.00 0.03
C ILE A 209 -17.91 4.15 1.05
N ALA A 210 -19.05 4.18 1.73
CA ALA A 210 -19.37 5.20 2.74
C ALA A 210 -18.80 4.89 4.13
N ASP A 211 -18.48 3.63 4.42
CA ASP A 211 -18.24 3.12 5.78
C ASP A 211 -16.85 2.48 5.97
N CYS A 212 -16.03 2.51 4.92
CA CYS A 212 -14.68 1.95 4.92
C CYS A 212 -13.80 2.58 6.00
N SER A 213 -13.38 1.76 6.96
CA SER A 213 -12.55 2.19 8.10
C SER A 213 -11.18 2.78 7.71
N TYR A 214 -10.66 2.47 6.52
CA TYR A 214 -9.40 3.06 6.03
C TYR A 214 -9.58 4.52 5.60
N HIS A 215 -10.60 4.78 4.79
CA HIS A 215 -10.85 6.10 4.21
C HIS A 215 -11.68 7.02 5.11
N ASN A 216 -12.41 6.48 6.08
CA ASN A 216 -13.13 7.26 7.09
C ASN A 216 -12.24 7.68 8.29
N HIS A 217 -10.95 7.36 8.27
CA HIS A 217 -10.04 7.70 9.36
C HIS A 217 -9.18 8.94 9.06
N GLY A 218 -9.39 10.01 9.84
CA GLY A 218 -8.46 11.14 9.95
C GLY A 218 -8.33 12.00 8.68
N PHE A 219 -7.34 11.68 7.86
CA PHE A 219 -6.82 12.52 6.75
C PHE A 219 -7.46 12.24 5.37
N TYR A 220 -8.23 11.17 5.24
CA TYR A 220 -8.78 10.72 3.96
C TYR A 220 -10.25 11.13 3.82
N GLY A 221 -10.66 11.52 2.61
CA GLY A 221 -12.08 11.72 2.27
C GLY A 221 -12.80 10.39 2.05
N PRO A 222 -14.14 10.36 2.05
CA PRO A 222 -14.94 9.14 1.86
C PRO A 222 -14.62 8.44 0.52
N CYS A 223 -14.65 7.10 0.47
CA CYS A 223 -14.23 6.34 -0.72
C CYS A 223 -15.02 6.72 -1.99
N ALA A 224 -16.24 7.27 -1.84
CA ALA A 224 -17.14 7.60 -2.95
C ALA A 224 -16.54 8.64 -3.89
N LEU A 225 -15.72 9.54 -3.35
CA LEU A 225 -15.10 10.63 -4.10
C LEU A 225 -13.89 10.19 -4.93
N ARG A 226 -13.36 8.97 -4.73
CA ARG A 226 -12.13 8.50 -5.37
C ARG A 226 -12.33 7.52 -6.52
N GLN A 227 -13.52 6.93 -6.67
CA GLN A 227 -13.84 6.07 -7.82
C GLN A 227 -14.17 6.87 -9.08
N ASN A 228 -14.59 8.12 -8.92
CA ASN A 228 -14.75 9.04 -10.03
C ASN A 228 -13.41 9.71 -10.30
N GLY A 229 -12.59 9.08 -11.16
CA GLY A 229 -11.61 9.80 -11.97
C GLY A 229 -12.26 10.76 -12.97
N GLY A 230 -13.38 11.39 -12.58
CA GLY A 230 -13.97 12.52 -13.27
C GLY A 230 -13.40 13.76 -12.62
N THR A 231 -12.73 14.57 -13.45
CA THR A 231 -12.40 15.98 -13.23
C THR A 231 -13.25 16.66 -12.14
N PRO A 232 -12.66 17.49 -11.27
CA PRO A 232 -13.45 18.40 -10.46
C PRO A 232 -14.22 19.30 -11.42
N GLN A 233 -15.53 19.13 -11.51
CA GLN A 233 -16.39 20.17 -12.04
C GLN A 233 -16.56 21.19 -10.92
N ASP A 234 -16.14 22.40 -11.23
CA ASP A 234 -16.42 23.62 -10.49
C ASP A 234 -17.91 23.73 -10.10
N GLY A 235 -18.15 24.37 -8.95
CA GLY A 235 -19.33 25.19 -8.73
C GLY A 235 -20.33 24.68 -7.69
N ALA A 236 -20.20 25.20 -6.46
CA ALA A 236 -21.12 26.18 -5.87
C ALA A 236 -20.60 26.61 -4.48
#